data_AF-A0A5B6VMU9-F1
#
_entry.id   AF-A0A5B6VMU9-F1
#
_cell.length_a   1.000
_cell.length_b   1.000
_cell.length_c   1.000
_cell.angle_alpha   90.00
_cell.angle_beta   90.00
_cell.angle_gamma   90.00
#
_symmetry.space_group_name_H-M   'P 1'
#
loop_
_entity.id
_entity.type
_entity.pdbx_description
1 polymer ?
#
loop_
_entity_poly.entity_id
_entity_poly.type
_entity_poly.pdbx_seq_one_letter_code
_entity_poly.pdbx_strand_id
1 'polypeptide(L)'
;MRDFENLKMNESETVKQHSDRIMAVVNSNRLLGNQFSESRIVEKVISTLLERYEAKISSLEDSRDLSNISLTELQREESLVKQA
;
A
#
# COMPACT_ATOMS: atom_id res chain seq x y z
N MET A 1 -13.62 6.12 12.19
CA MET A 1 -13.92 5.38 10.94
C MET A 1 -13.33 6.04 9.70
N ARG A 2 -13.64 7.32 9.40
CA ARG A 2 -13.18 8.01 8.18
C ARG A 2 -11.66 7.94 7.96
N ASP A 3 -10.88 8.12 9.02
CA ASP A 3 -9.42 8.06 8.93
C ASP A 3 -8.92 6.68 8.51
N PHE A 4 -9.56 5.61 8.98
CA PHE A 4 -9.22 4.24 8.61
C PHE A 4 -9.54 3.97 7.14
N GLU A 5 -10.72 4.36 6.66
CA GLU A 5 -11.13 4.15 5.26
C GLU A 5 -10.21 4.92 4.29
N ASN A 6 -9.79 6.14 4.66
CA ASN A 6 -8.93 6.98 3.84
C ASN A 6 -7.44 6.60 3.89
N LEU A 7 -7.03 5.61 4.69
CA LEU A 7 -5.64 5.16 4.70
C LEU A 7 -5.25 4.63 3.33
N LYS A 8 -4.16 5.17 2.80
CA LYS A 8 -3.45 4.72 1.60
C LYS A 8 -1.97 4.53 1.93
N MET A 9 -1.32 3.66 1.17
CA MET A 9 0.11 3.45 1.29
C MET A 9 0.87 4.51 0.50
N ASN A 10 1.90 5.09 1.11
CA ASN A 10 2.75 6.07 0.41
C ASN A 10 3.81 5.33 -0.43
N GLU A 11 4.37 6.02 -1.43
CA GLU A 11 5.39 5.43 -2.33
C GLU A 11 6.68 5.06 -1.61
N SER A 12 7.18 5.94 -0.74
CA SER A 12 8.42 5.73 0.02
C SER A 12 8.22 4.86 1.27
N GLU A 13 6.98 4.47 1.56
CA GLU A 13 6.65 3.70 2.75
C GLU A 13 6.93 2.20 2.56
N THR A 14 7.45 1.57 3.62
CA THR A 14 7.55 0.11 3.73
C THR A 14 6.25 -0.51 4.25
N VAL A 15 5.99 -1.78 3.93
CA VAL A 15 4.80 -2.52 4.40
C VAL A 15 4.68 -2.49 5.93
N LYS A 16 5.82 -2.59 6.64
CA LYS A 16 5.85 -2.51 8.10
C LYS A 16 5.39 -1.14 8.61
N GLN A 17 5.96 -0.06 8.10
CA GLN A 17 5.55 1.30 8.46
C GLN A 17 4.06 1.53 8.19
N HIS A 18 3.55 1.00 7.06
CA HIS A 18 2.14 1.11 6.72
C HIS A 18 1.24 0.39 7.73
N SER A 19 1.62 -0.85 8.06
CA SER A 19 0.91 -1.68 9.04
C SER A 19 0.92 -1.03 10.43
N ASP A 20 2.05 -0.44 10.83
CA ASP A 20 2.19 0.29 12.09
C ASP A 20 1.23 1.51 12.14
N ARG A 21 1.06 2.25 11.03
CA ARG A 21 0.08 3.35 10.94
C ARG A 21 -1.36 2.87 10.99
N ILE A 22 -1.69 1.78 10.29
CA ILE A 22 -3.03 1.16 10.36
C ILE A 22 -3.35 0.82 11.82
N MET A 23 -2.42 0.18 12.53
CA MET A 23 -2.59 -0.17 13.94
C MET A 23 -2.76 1.06 14.84
N ALA A 24 -2.02 2.15 14.61
CA ALA A 24 -2.19 3.39 15.35
C ALA A 24 -3.61 3.96 15.19
N VAL A 25 -4.16 3.97 13.97
CA VAL A 25 -5.53 4.43 13.70
C VAL A 25 -6.55 3.49 14.34
N VAL A 26 -6.38 2.17 14.22
CA VAL A 26 -7.27 1.17 14.86
C VAL A 26 -7.30 1.36 16.38
N ASN A 27 -6.14 1.50 17.01
CA ASN A 27 -6.04 1.70 18.46
C ASN A 27 -6.73 2.99 18.90
N SER A 28 -6.53 4.10 18.17
CA SER A 28 -7.25 5.35 18.43
C SER A 28 -8.77 5.18 18.32
N ASN A 29 -9.26 4.47 17.30
CA ASN A 29 -10.69 4.22 17.15
C ASN A 29 -11.24 3.27 18.22
N ARG A 30 -10.45 2.30 18.70
CA ARG A 30 -10.80 1.40 19.82
C ARG A 30 -10.99 2.18 21.13
N LEU A 31 -10.16 3.20 21.39
CA LEU A 31 -10.34 4.10 22.55
C LEU A 31 -11.65 4.88 22.49
N LEU A 32 -12.17 5.13 21.28
CA LEU A 32 -13.47 5.77 21.05
C LEU A 32 -14.65 4.77 21.03
N GLY A 33 -14.42 3.51 21.41
CA GLY A 33 -15.46 2.47 21.49
C GLY A 33 -15.74 1.74 20.18
N ASN A 34 -15.01 2.01 19.10
CA ASN A 34 -15.17 1.28 17.85
C ASN A 34 -14.49 -0.10 17.92
N GLN A 35 -15.15 -1.13 17.40
CA GLN A 35 -14.58 -2.47 17.33
C GLN A 35 -14.00 -2.76 15.94
N PHE A 36 -12.83 -3.39 15.92
CA PHE A 36 -12.15 -3.85 14.72
C PHE A 36 -11.79 -5.32 14.89
N SER A 37 -12.31 -6.17 14.00
CA SER A 37 -11.86 -7.55 13.87
C SER A 37 -10.47 -7.58 13.25
N GLU A 38 -9.70 -8.61 13.60
CA GLU A 38 -8.38 -8.84 12.98
C GLU A 38 -8.50 -9.03 11.47
N SER A 39 -9.58 -9.69 10.99
CA SER A 39 -9.85 -9.86 9.56
C SER A 39 -9.95 -8.52 8.84
N ARG A 40 -10.66 -7.53 9.41
CA ARG A 40 -10.83 -6.21 8.80
C ARG A 40 -9.50 -5.44 8.71
N ILE A 41 -8.64 -5.62 9.72
CA ILE A 41 -7.32 -4.99 9.74
C ILE A 41 -6.44 -5.60 8.65
N VAL A 42 -6.42 -6.94 8.57
CA VAL A 42 -5.67 -7.67 7.54
C VAL A 42 -6.17 -7.34 6.13
N GLU A 43 -7.48 -7.33 5.93
CA GLU A 43 -8.11 -6.92 4.65
C GLU A 43 -7.68 -5.51 4.26
N LYS A 44 -7.64 -4.56 5.22
CA LYS A 44 -7.20 -3.20 4.93
C LYS A 44 -5.74 -3.12 4.51
N VAL A 45 -4.85 -3.87 5.17
CA VAL A 45 -3.42 -3.95 4.79
C VAL A 45 -3.29 -4.51 3.37
N ILE A 46 -4.02 -5.59 3.06
CA ILE A 46 -3.96 -6.22 1.74
C ILE A 46 -4.53 -5.29 0.67
N SER A 47 -5.68 -4.64 0.91
CA SER A 47 -6.33 -3.77 -0.08
C SER A 47 -5.43 -2.60 -0.46
N THR A 48 -4.82 -1.92 0.52
CA THR A 48 -3.96 -0.76 0.25
C THR A 48 -2.66 -1.13 -0.44
N LEU A 49 -2.13 -2.33 -0.16
CA LEU A 49 -0.98 -2.88 -0.88
C LEU A 49 -1.33 -3.18 -2.33
N LEU A 50 -2.45 -3.87 -2.57
CA LEU A 50 -2.90 -4.21 -3.93
C LEU A 50 -3.17 -2.95 -4.75
N GLU A 51 -3.89 -1.96 -4.21
CA GLU A 51 -4.14 -0.68 -4.86
C GLU A 51 -2.83 0.01 -5.29
N ARG A 52 -1.79 -0.03 -4.45
CA ARG A 52 -0.48 0.53 -4.78
C ARG A 52 0.18 -0.22 -5.95
N TYR A 53 0.16 -1.55 -5.92
CA TYR A 53 0.79 -2.36 -6.97
C TYR A 53 0.05 -2.25 -8.29
N GLU A 54 -1.28 -2.24 -8.27
CA GLU A 54 -2.12 -2.02 -9.46
C GLU A 54 -1.81 -0.68 -10.10
N ALA A 55 -1.78 0.40 -9.32
CA ALA A 55 -1.42 1.73 -9.83
C ALA A 55 -0.02 1.77 -10.46
N LYS A 56 0.95 1.06 -9.85
CA LYS A 56 2.33 1.00 -10.38
C LYS A 56 2.41 0.18 -11.67
N ILE A 57 1.70 -0.94 -11.74
CA ILE A 57 1.62 -1.79 -12.92
C ILE A 57 0.97 -1.01 -14.06
N SER A 58 -0.22 -0.43 -13.87
CA SER A 58 -0.88 0.36 -14.92
C SER A 58 -0.01 1.50 -15.45
N SER A 59 0.72 2.20 -14.58
CA SER A 59 1.67 3.23 -15.03
C SER A 59 2.82 2.68 -15.88
N LEU A 60 3.25 1.43 -15.66
CA LEU A 60 4.25 0.75 -16.49
C LEU A 60 3.66 0.31 -17.82
N GLU A 61 2.44 -0.23 -17.82
CA GLU A 61 1.70 -0.63 -19.04
C GLU A 61 1.46 0.56 -19.96
N ASP A 62 1.09 1.71 -19.39
CA ASP A 62 0.85 2.94 -20.15
C ASP A 62 2.12 3.56 -20.73
N SER A 63 3.26 3.39 -20.04
CA SER A 63 4.51 4.05 -20.40
C SER A 63 5.39 3.22 -21.34
N ARG A 64 5.17 1.89 -21.44
CA ARG A 64 6.03 0.98 -22.20
C ARG A 64 5.27 -0.21 -22.75
N ASP A 65 5.77 -0.74 -23.86
CA ASP A 65 5.37 -2.06 -24.34
C ASP A 65 5.85 -3.14 -23.37
N LEU A 66 4.91 -3.77 -22.66
CA LEU A 66 5.17 -4.84 -21.69
C LEU A 66 5.94 -6.03 -22.30
N SER A 67 5.83 -6.25 -23.61
CA SER A 67 6.54 -7.33 -24.29
C SER A 67 8.06 -7.10 -24.36
N ASN A 68 8.51 -5.87 -24.10
CA ASN A 68 9.91 -5.46 -24.12
C ASN A 68 10.50 -5.16 -22.74
N ILE A 69 9.71 -5.27 -21.66
CA ILE A 69 10.20 -5.02 -20.30
C ILE A 69 11.00 -6.22 -19.80
N SER A 70 12.25 -6.00 -19.40
CA SER A 70 13.06 -7.03 -18.74
C SER A 70 12.84 -7.09 -17.22
N LEU A 71 13.05 -8.27 -16.62
CA LEU A 71 12.94 -8.45 -15.16
C LEU A 71 13.90 -7.53 -14.38
N THR A 72 15.10 -7.30 -14.92
CA THR A 72 16.09 -6.38 -14.33
C THR A 72 15.62 -4.93 -14.37
N GLU A 73 14.84 -4.53 -15.36
CA GLU A 73 14.22 -3.19 -15.40
C GLU A 73 13.08 -3.07 -14.41
N LEU A 74 12.21 -4.09 -14.30
CA LEU A 74 11.15 -4.11 -13.29
C LEU A 74 11.71 -3.95 -11.87
N GLN A 75 12.77 -4.67 -11.55
CA GLN A 75 13.44 -4.57 -10.24
C GLN A 75 14.11 -3.21 -10.02
N ARG A 76 14.63 -2.57 -11.07
CA ARG A 76 15.19 -1.21 -10.97
C ARG A 76 14.11 -0.18 -10.70
N GLU A 77 12.99 -0.24 -11.41
CA GLU A 77 11.83 0.64 -11.17
C GLU A 77 11.28 0.48 -9.75
N GLU A 78 11.26 -0.75 -9.22
CA GLU A 78 10.90 -1.01 -7.82
C GLU A 78 11.87 -0.33 -6.83
N SER A 79 13.15 -0.26 -7.17
CA SER A 79 14.23 0.28 -6.32
C SER A 79 14.37 1.81 -6.42
N LEU A 80 14.06 2.41 -7.56
CA LEU A 80 14.09 3.87 -7.76
C LEU A 80 12.95 4.58 -7.00
N VAL A 81 11.79 3.94 -6.86
CA VAL A 81 10.65 4.45 -6.06
C VAL A 81 10.97 4.49 -4.56
N LYS A 82 11.94 3.72 -4.08
CA LYS A 82 12.34 3.71 -2.67
C LYS A 82 13.38 4.79 -2.31
N GLN A 83 13.89 5.55 -3.28
CA GLN A 83 15.00 6.51 -3.10
C GLN A 83 14.61 7.99 -3.26
N ALA A 84 13.34 8.30 -3.51
CA ALA A 84 12.78 9.65 -3.51
C ALA A 84 11.86 9.88 -2.31
#